data_AF-A0A971Y792-F1
#
_entry.id   AF-A0A971Y792-F1
#
_cell.length_a   1.000
_cell.length_b   1.000
_cell.length_c   1.000
_cell.angle_alpha   90.00
_cell.angle_beta   90.00
_cell.angle_gamma   90.00
#
_symmetry.space_group_name_H-M   'P 1'
#
loop_
_entity.id
_entity.type
_entity.pdbx_description
1 polymer ?
#
loop_
_entity_poly.entity_id
_entity_poly.type
_entity_poly.pdbx_seq_one_letter_code
_entity_poly.pdbx_strand_id
1 'polypeptide(L)'
;MDNPAQTHDYLKEALNFADYYGENLDALWDELTSIGRPITVVFLYRAKMLESLGIYGKKLLDTFRQAAKENPHLIFKEKNWRFF
;
A
#
# COMPACT_ATOMS: atom_id res chain seq x y z
N MET A 1 0.57 -13.05 -0.70
CA MET A 1 1.30 -12.27 0.30
C MET A 1 0.69 -12.68 1.60
N ASP A 2 1.44 -13.45 2.36
CA ASP A 2 0.83 -14.32 3.35
C ASP A 2 1.09 -13.77 4.76
N ASN A 3 1.96 -12.74 4.88
CA ASN A 3 2.24 -12.01 6.11
C ASN A 3 2.68 -10.55 5.87
N PRO A 4 2.75 -9.71 6.93
CA PRO A 4 3.20 -8.32 6.86
C PRO A 4 4.60 -8.10 6.29
N ALA A 5 5.59 -8.92 6.65
CA ALA A 5 6.97 -8.74 6.21
C ALA A 5 7.09 -8.87 4.69
N GLN A 6 6.57 -9.97 4.12
CA GLN A 6 6.51 -10.18 2.67
C GLN A 6 5.73 -9.08 1.93
N THR A 7 4.76 -8.47 2.60
CA THR A 7 4.01 -7.35 2.04
C THR A 7 4.90 -6.10 1.95
N HIS A 8 5.65 -5.80 3.02
CA HIS A 8 6.57 -4.67 3.06
C HIS A 8 7.76 -4.83 2.10
N ASP A 9 8.33 -6.03 1.99
CA ASP A 9 9.40 -6.34 1.02
C ASP A 9 8.96 -6.01 -0.41
N TYR A 10 7.80 -6.52 -0.80
CA TYR A 10 7.24 -6.23 -2.12
C TYR A 10 6.96 -4.73 -2.32
N LEU A 11 6.43 -4.04 -1.32
CA LEU A 11 6.13 -2.61 -1.43
C LEU A 11 7.41 -1.78 -1.59
N LYS A 12 8.46 -2.11 -0.85
CA LYS A 12 9.78 -1.47 -0.95
C LYS A 12 10.32 -1.58 -2.37
N GLU A 13 10.29 -2.78 -2.96
CA GLU A 13 10.73 -3.00 -4.34
C GLU A 13 9.81 -2.31 -5.36
N ALA A 14 8.49 -2.51 -5.26
CA ALA A 14 7.53 -2.05 -6.25
C ALA A 14 7.42 -0.51 -6.32
N LEU A 15 7.60 0.18 -5.20
CA LEU A 15 7.54 1.63 -5.11
C LEU A 15 8.92 2.29 -5.06
N ASN A 16 9.98 1.49 -5.02
CA ASN A 16 11.37 1.93 -4.93
C ASN A 16 11.59 2.85 -3.72
N PHE A 17 11.18 2.38 -2.54
CA PHE A 17 11.43 3.05 -1.26
C PHE A 17 12.91 2.97 -0.88
N ALA A 18 13.32 3.81 0.06
CA ALA A 18 14.71 3.86 0.52
C ALA A 18 15.14 2.56 1.22
N ASP A 19 16.45 2.31 1.25
CA ASP A 19 17.02 1.12 1.90
C ASP A 19 16.69 1.05 3.39
N TYR A 20 16.54 2.22 4.03
CA TYR A 20 16.19 2.37 5.45
C TYR A 20 14.69 2.30 5.74
N TYR A 21 13.87 1.86 4.78
CA TYR A 21 12.45 1.64 4.97
C TYR A 21 12.16 0.71 6.17
N GLY A 22 11.40 1.20 7.16
CA GLY A 22 11.22 0.53 8.46
C GLY A 22 10.19 -0.61 8.51
N GLU A 23 9.65 -1.04 7.36
CA GLU A 23 8.79 -2.23 7.22
C GLU A 23 7.58 -2.29 8.20
N ASN A 24 6.98 -1.14 8.46
CA ASN A 24 5.77 -1.02 9.26
C ASN A 24 4.82 0.04 8.65
N LEU A 25 3.60 0.16 9.19
CA LEU A 25 2.58 1.05 8.63
C LEU A 25 2.90 2.54 8.78
N ASP A 26 3.66 2.92 9.81
CA ASP A 26 4.08 4.31 10.02
C ASP A 26 5.17 4.67 9.00
N ALA A 27 6.18 3.80 8.83
CA ALA A 27 7.19 3.95 7.80
C ALA A 27 6.59 3.95 6.39
N LEU A 28 5.55 3.14 6.14
CA LEU A 28 4.80 3.17 4.88
C LEU A 28 4.14 4.53 4.66
N TRP A 29 3.53 5.10 5.70
CA TRP A 29 2.91 6.40 5.60
C TRP A 29 3.96 7.49 5.30
N ASP A 30 5.11 7.47 5.97
CA ASP A 30 6.22 8.42 5.74
C ASP A 30 6.71 8.38 4.29
N GLU A 31 6.98 7.18 3.77
CA GLU A 31 7.40 7.00 2.37
C GLU A 31 6.31 7.48 1.41
N LEU A 32 5.05 7.07 1.58
CA LEU A 32 3.97 7.43 0.66
C LEU A 32 3.69 8.95 0.63
N THR A 33 3.78 9.62 1.77
CA THR A 33 3.52 11.07 1.87
C THR A 33 4.69 11.92 1.39
N SER A 34 5.91 11.38 1.41
CA SER A 34 7.12 12.07 0.91
C SER A 34 7.35 11.94 -0.60
N ILE A 35 6.56 11.13 -1.32
CA ILE A 35 6.70 10.95 -2.77
C ILE A 35 6.49 12.29 -3.51
N GLY A 36 7.56 12.77 -4.13
CA GLY A 36 7.58 14.03 -4.89
C GLY A 36 7.24 13.91 -6.38
N ARG A 37 6.90 12.71 -6.88
CA ARG A 37 6.57 12.47 -8.29
C ARG A 37 5.18 11.84 -8.44
N PRO A 38 4.40 12.18 -9.49
CA PRO A 38 3.11 11.56 -9.70
C PRO A 38 3.21 10.03 -9.83
N ILE A 39 2.49 9.31 -8.98
CA ILE A 39 2.35 7.86 -9.04
C ILE A 39 0.89 7.45 -8.89
N THR A 40 0.53 6.31 -9.49
CA THR A 40 -0.77 5.67 -9.29
C THR A 40 -0.55 4.27 -8.76
N VAL A 41 -1.09 4.00 -7.57
CA VAL A 41 -1.12 2.67 -6.96
C VAL A 41 -2.50 2.08 -7.17
N VAL A 42 -2.56 0.97 -7.90
CA VAL A 42 -3.79 0.21 -8.13
C VAL A 42 -3.75 -1.07 -7.31
N PHE A 43 -4.61 -1.13 -6.29
CA PHE A 43 -4.77 -2.31 -5.48
C PHE A 43 -5.72 -3.30 -6.16
N LEU A 44 -5.25 -4.52 -6.42
CA LEU A 44 -6.01 -5.62 -7.03
C LEU A 44 -6.37 -6.68 -5.97
N TYR A 45 -7.49 -7.38 -6.16
CA TYR A 45 -7.89 -8.54 -5.34
C TYR A 45 -8.04 -8.27 -3.84
N ARG A 46 -8.70 -7.16 -3.48
CA ARG A 46 -9.02 -6.75 -2.09
C ARG A 46 -9.52 -7.90 -1.20
N ALA A 47 -10.44 -8.71 -1.71
CA ALA A 47 -11.03 -9.83 -0.96
C ALA A 47 -9.96 -10.86 -0.52
N LYS A 48 -9.11 -11.31 -1.45
CA LYS A 48 -8.07 -12.30 -1.18
C LYS A 48 -7.01 -11.79 -0.19
N MET A 49 -6.68 -10.50 -0.25
CA MET A 49 -5.76 -9.92 0.71
C MET A 49 -6.38 -9.80 2.11
N LEU A 50 -7.66 -9.41 2.21
CA LEU A 50 -8.34 -9.37 3.50
C LEU A 50 -8.52 -10.77 4.11
N GLU A 51 -8.71 -11.81 3.30
CA GLU A 51 -8.69 -13.19 3.77
C GLU A 51 -7.31 -13.59 4.33
N SER A 52 -6.22 -13.16 3.67
CA SER A 52 -4.86 -13.54 4.08
C SER A 52 -4.28 -12.72 5.23
N LEU A 53 -4.51 -11.40 5.24
CA LEU A 53 -3.91 -10.46 6.20
C LEU A 53 -4.90 -9.96 7.26
N GLY A 54 -6.19 -10.29 7.15
CA GLY A 54 -7.22 -9.93 8.11
C GLY A 54 -7.23 -8.44 8.46
N ILE A 55 -7.16 -8.15 9.76
CA ILE A 55 -7.16 -6.78 10.30
C ILE A 55 -5.96 -5.98 9.80
N TYR A 56 -4.79 -6.61 9.66
CA TYR A 56 -3.60 -5.93 9.18
C TYR A 56 -3.79 -5.45 7.74
N GLY A 57 -4.39 -6.29 6.89
CA GLY A 57 -4.75 -5.93 5.52
C GLY A 57 -5.67 -4.71 5.45
N LYS A 58 -6.65 -4.62 6.36
CA LYS A 58 -7.51 -3.43 6.46
C LYS A 58 -6.69 -2.17 6.79
N LYS A 59 -5.81 -2.25 7.80
CA LYS A 59 -4.94 -1.12 8.19
C LYS A 59 -4.04 -0.68 7.04
N LEU A 60 -3.45 -1.62 6.31
CA LEU A 60 -2.63 -1.34 5.12
C LEU A 60 -3.41 -0.52 4.08
N LEU A 61 -4.63 -0.94 3.72
CA LEU A 61 -5.48 -0.16 2.80
C LEU A 61 -5.80 1.22 3.34
N ASP A 62 -6.09 1.33 4.63
CA ASP A 62 -6.40 2.60 5.27
C ASP A 62 -5.17 3.54 5.27
N THR A 63 -3.94 3.01 5.39
CA THR A 63 -2.70 3.78 5.22
C THR A 63 -2.58 4.36 3.81
N PHE A 64 -2.77 3.54 2.77
CA PHE A 64 -2.73 4.02 1.38
C PHE A 64 -3.79 5.08 1.09
N ARG A 65 -5.02 4.87 1.58
CA ARG A 65 -6.12 5.83 1.40
C ARG A 65 -5.84 7.17 2.08
N GLN A 66 -5.27 7.14 3.29
CA GLN A 66 -4.92 8.36 4.01
C GLN A 66 -3.76 9.09 3.36
N ALA A 67 -2.70 8.37 2.98
CA ALA A 67 -1.56 8.97 2.30
C ALA A 67 -1.96 9.61 0.96
N ALA A 68 -2.89 8.99 0.20
CA ALA A 68 -3.40 9.58 -1.05
C ALA A 68 -4.27 10.84 -0.84
N LYS A 69 -4.80 11.07 0.36
CA LYS A 69 -5.47 12.34 0.71
C LYS A 69 -4.47 13.43 1.06
N GLU A 70 -3.35 13.05 1.67
CA GLU A 70 -2.31 13.98 2.12
C GLU A 70 -1.36 14.37 0.98
N ASN A 71 -1.02 13.43 0.10
CA ASN A 71 -0.08 13.63 -0.99
C ASN A 71 -0.80 13.71 -2.34
N PRO A 72 -0.88 14.89 -2.99
CA PRO A 72 -1.54 15.05 -4.29
C PRO A 72 -0.83 14.31 -5.43
N HIS A 73 0.43 13.90 -5.25
CA HIS A 73 1.15 13.09 -6.23
C HIS A 73 0.79 11.60 -6.14
N LEU A 74 0.11 11.16 -5.09
CA LEU A 74 -0.25 9.77 -4.88
C LEU A 74 -1.73 9.54 -5.20
N ILE A 75 -2.01 8.85 -6.30
CA ILE A 75 -3.36 8.38 -6.62
C ILE A 75 -3.50 6.93 -6.17
N PHE A 76 -4.41 6.67 -5.22
CA PHE A 76 -4.73 5.30 -4.80
C PHE A 76 -6.09 4.85 -5.36
N LYS A 77 -6.12 3.69 -6.01
CA LYS A 77 -7.34 3.10 -6.58
C LYS A 77 -7.49 1.65 -6.12
N GLU A 78 -8.69 1.30 -5.69
CA GLU A 78 -9.07 -0.08 -5.41
C GLU A 78 -9.87 -0.62 -6.60
N LYS A 79 -9.35 -1.64 -7.27
CA LYS A 79 -10.08 -2.31 -8.34
C LYS A 79 -10.68 -3.61 -7.81
N ASN A 80 -11.98 -3.58 -7.55
CA ASN A 80 -12.75 -4.80 -7.39
C ASN A 80 -12.94 -5.42 -8.77
N TRP A 81 -12.21 -6.49 -9.05
CA TRP A 81 -12.42 -7.20 -10.29
C TRP A 81 -13.74 -7.99 -10.21
N ARG A 82 -14.82 -7.36 -10.69
CA ARG A 82 -16.07 -8.04 -11.01
C ARG A 82 -15.90 -8.64 -12.40
N PHE A 83 -15.84 -9.97 -12.49
CA PHE A 83 -16.09 -10.67 -13.74
C PHE A 83 -17.41 -11.42 -13.61
N PHE A 84 -18.31 -11.09 -14.54
CA PHE A 84 -19.45 -11.82 -15.12
C PHE A 84 -20.36 -12.65 -14.20
#